data_AF-A0A820JRM1-F1
#
_entry.id   AF-A0A820JRM1-F1
#
_cell.length_a   1.000
_cell.length_b   1.000
_cell.length_c   1.000
_cell.angle_alpha   90.00
_cell.angle_beta   90.00
_cell.angle_gamma   90.00
#
_symmetry.space_group_name_H-M   'P 1'
#
loop_
_entity.id
_entity.type
_entity.pdbx_description
1 polymer ?
#
loop_
_entity_poly.entity_id
_entity_poly.type
_entity_poly.pdbx_seq_one_letter_code
_entity_poly.pdbx_strand_id
1 'polypeptide(L)'
;MARSIDNTNSLNFSNILSNDQFSSMNNVQLDGFCNQILPQIHHNIAALTLDIFSMERILLACKYPNLTVIVLTNFLPDILLQRLRDITSSNLHTLLINVVTFDDCLWLLDGRLKQLRSFTVRVLKIRRSEMNNDSQKILSNLKEFSLTSCFYTNAYDCRILPLLRRMPNLETLTLCL
;
A
#
# COMPACT_ATOMS: atom_id res chain seq x y z
N MET A 1 8.48 14.85 13.69
CA MET A 1 7.56 15.99 13.47
C MET A 1 6.45 15.48 12.55
N ALA A 2 5.34 14.99 13.09
CA ALA A 2 4.27 14.38 12.30
C ALA A 2 3.33 15.49 11.81
N ARG A 3 3.25 15.68 10.49
CA ARG A 3 2.27 16.58 9.87
C ARG A 3 0.91 15.91 9.93
N SER A 4 -0.03 16.54 10.64
CA SER A 4 -1.46 16.24 10.54
C SER A 4 -1.91 16.50 9.10
N ILE A 5 -2.45 15.48 8.43
CA ILE A 5 -3.12 15.63 7.14
C ILE A 5 -4.61 15.81 7.46
N ASP A 6 -4.97 17.04 7.82
CA ASP A 6 -6.35 17.44 8.03
C ASP A 6 -7.02 17.76 6.68
N ASN A 7 -8.25 17.23 6.49
CA ASN A 7 -9.19 17.41 5.36
C ASN A 7 -9.05 16.53 4.10
N THR A 8 -8.49 15.33 4.18
CA THR A 8 -8.79 14.32 3.16
C THR A 8 -10.03 13.53 3.54
N ASN A 9 -11.06 13.53 2.69
CA ASN A 9 -12.20 12.62 2.74
C ASN A 9 -11.69 11.17 2.67
N SER A 10 -11.36 10.64 3.83
CA SER A 10 -10.69 9.36 4.02
C SER A 10 -11.68 8.39 4.62
N LEU A 11 -11.82 7.21 4.02
CA LEU A 11 -12.54 6.10 4.64
C LEU A 11 -11.56 5.07 5.18
N ASN A 12 -11.83 4.58 6.38
CA ASN A 12 -11.03 3.58 7.04
C ASN A 12 -11.88 2.35 7.37
N PHE A 13 -11.56 1.25 6.69
CA PHE A 13 -12.13 -0.08 6.88
C PHE A 13 -11.12 -1.07 7.44
N SER A 14 -9.96 -0.59 7.92
CA SER A 14 -9.04 -1.48 8.61
C SER A 14 -9.60 -1.85 9.97
N ASN A 15 -9.80 -3.14 10.19
CA ASN A 15 -9.93 -3.67 11.55
C ASN A 15 -8.58 -3.54 12.24
N ILE A 16 -8.33 -2.37 12.84
CA ILE A 16 -7.18 -2.22 13.72
C ILE A 16 -7.50 -3.07 14.94
N LEU A 17 -6.78 -4.19 15.07
CA LEU A 17 -6.78 -5.07 16.24
C LEU A 17 -6.18 -4.31 17.43
N SER A 18 -6.92 -3.35 18.00
CA SER A 18 -6.67 -2.92 19.37
C SER A 18 -7.27 -3.98 20.29
N ASN A 19 -6.51 -4.39 21.32
CA ASN A 19 -6.81 -5.50 22.23
C ASN A 19 -8.18 -5.47 22.93
N ASP A 20 -8.97 -4.41 22.76
CA ASP A 20 -10.29 -4.26 23.34
C ASP A 20 -11.35 -4.17 22.24
N GLN A 21 -11.95 -5.32 21.94
CA GLN A 21 -13.29 -5.50 21.35
C GLN A 21 -13.71 -4.48 20.25
N PHE A 22 -13.13 -4.58 19.05
CA PHE A 22 -13.80 -4.03 17.87
C PHE A 22 -14.58 -5.12 17.15
N SER A 23 -15.90 -4.94 17.07
CA SER A 23 -16.73 -5.65 16.12
C SER A 23 -16.32 -5.21 14.72
N SER A 24 -15.61 -6.05 14.00
CA SER A 24 -15.44 -5.85 12.56
C SER A 24 -16.80 -5.65 11.92
N MET A 25 -16.93 -4.66 11.03
CA MET A 25 -18.15 -4.48 10.24
C MET A 25 -18.50 -5.82 9.61
N ASN A 26 -19.66 -6.37 9.95
CA ASN A 26 -20.02 -7.68 9.42
C ASN A 26 -20.28 -7.57 7.91
N ASN A 27 -20.23 -8.70 7.22
CA ASN A 27 -20.39 -8.74 5.77
C ASN A 27 -21.69 -8.07 5.30
N VAL A 28 -22.80 -8.22 6.04
CA VAL A 28 -24.10 -7.64 5.68
C VAL A 28 -24.06 -6.11 5.75
N GLN A 29 -23.43 -5.55 6.79
CA GLN A 29 -23.25 -4.11 6.94
C GLN A 29 -22.34 -3.55 5.85
N LEU A 30 -21.24 -4.25 5.55
CA LEU A 30 -20.32 -3.84 4.50
C LEU A 30 -21.00 -3.87 3.12
N ASP A 31 -21.79 -4.90 2.84
CA ASP A 31 -22.56 -4.98 1.58
C ASP A 31 -23.62 -3.87 1.50
N GLY A 32 -24.32 -3.59 2.60
CA GLY A 32 -25.24 -2.46 2.68
C GLY A 32 -24.54 -1.13 2.39
N PHE A 33 -23.37 -0.91 2.99
CA PHE A 33 -22.56 0.28 2.76
C PHE A 33 -22.10 0.38 1.30
N CYS A 34 -21.52 -0.70 0.74
CA CYS A 34 -21.04 -0.76 -0.64
C CYS A 34 -22.14 -0.52 -1.66
N ASN A 35 -23.36 -1.00 -1.41
CA ASN A 35 -24.47 -0.90 -2.36
C ASN A 35 -25.25 0.41 -2.24
N GLN A 36 -25.36 0.98 -1.04
CA GLN A 36 -26.25 2.12 -0.79
C GLN A 36 -25.49 3.44 -0.62
N ILE A 37 -24.41 3.44 0.16
CA ILE A 37 -23.75 4.67 0.59
C ILE A 37 -22.57 4.98 -0.33
N LEU A 38 -21.72 3.99 -0.58
CA LEU A 38 -20.47 4.18 -1.32
C LEU A 38 -20.67 4.80 -2.72
N PRO A 39 -21.67 4.40 -3.54
CA PRO A 39 -21.90 5.01 -4.85
C PRO A 39 -22.25 6.50 -4.78
N GLN A 40 -22.79 6.98 -3.65
CA GLN A 40 -23.14 8.39 -3.47
C GLN A 40 -21.92 9.24 -3.12
N ILE A 41 -20.94 8.67 -2.41
CA ILE A 41 -19.80 9.43 -1.86
C ILE A 41 -18.48 9.16 -2.59
N HIS A 42 -18.41 8.13 -3.44
CA HIS A 42 -17.16 7.64 -4.05
C HIS A 42 -16.29 8.70 -4.75
N HIS A 43 -16.93 9.67 -5.41
CA HIS A 43 -16.25 10.75 -6.11
C HIS A 43 -15.52 11.72 -5.17
N ASN A 44 -15.91 11.79 -3.90
CA ASN A 44 -15.29 12.66 -2.91
C ASN A 44 -14.13 12.00 -2.17
N ILE A 45 -13.96 10.68 -2.28
CA ILE A 45 -12.98 9.92 -1.50
C ILE A 45 -11.59 10.13 -2.10
N ALA A 46 -10.70 10.69 -1.28
CA ALA A 46 -9.30 10.94 -1.63
C ALA A 46 -8.36 9.88 -1.09
N ALA A 47 -8.75 9.21 0.00
CA ALA A 47 -7.94 8.20 0.68
C ALA A 47 -8.78 7.01 1.14
N LEU A 48 -8.24 5.80 0.98
CA LEU A 48 -8.83 4.56 1.49
C LEU A 48 -7.82 3.81 2.36
N THR A 49 -8.26 3.36 3.53
CA THR A 49 -7.55 2.38 4.35
C THR A 49 -8.37 1.10 4.39
N LEU A 50 -7.83 0.00 3.89
CA LEU A 50 -8.53 -1.26 3.67
C LEU A 50 -7.78 -2.41 4.32
N ASP A 51 -8.52 -3.36 4.88
CA ASP A 51 -7.98 -4.67 5.25
C ASP A 51 -8.39 -5.74 4.23
N ILE A 52 -7.88 -6.96 4.39
CA ILE A 52 -8.21 -8.10 3.52
C ILE A 52 -9.70 -8.37 3.34
N PHE A 53 -10.51 -8.13 4.37
CA PHE A 53 -11.93 -8.44 4.35
C PHE A 53 -12.75 -7.39 3.59
N SER A 54 -12.37 -6.13 3.73
CA SER A 54 -13.05 -4.99 3.11
C SER A 54 -12.55 -4.69 1.70
N MET A 55 -11.28 -4.96 1.43
CA MET A 55 -10.57 -4.53 0.23
C MET A 55 -11.28 -4.94 -1.07
N GLU A 56 -11.58 -6.22 -1.24
CA GLU A 56 -12.18 -6.67 -2.51
C GLU A 56 -13.53 -5.99 -2.76
N ARG A 57 -14.40 -5.96 -1.75
CA ARG A 57 -15.76 -5.40 -1.89
C ARG A 57 -15.74 -3.91 -2.14
N ILE A 58 -14.94 -3.16 -1.38
CA ILE A 58 -14.83 -1.71 -1.50
C ILE A 58 -14.21 -1.32 -2.86
N LEU A 59 -13.17 -2.03 -3.30
CA LEU A 59 -12.54 -1.74 -4.58
C LEU A 59 -13.40 -2.14 -5.79
N LEU A 60 -14.30 -3.11 -5.64
CA LEU A 60 -15.25 -3.53 -6.67
C LEU A 60 -16.51 -2.67 -6.76
N ALA A 61 -16.95 -2.08 -5.65
CA ALA A 61 -18.25 -1.43 -5.58
C ALA A 61 -18.34 -0.18 -6.48
N CYS A 62 -17.24 0.55 -6.69
CA CYS A 62 -17.26 1.77 -7.50
C CYS A 62 -15.87 2.19 -8.00
N LYS A 63 -15.83 3.15 -8.93
CA LYS A 63 -14.59 3.78 -9.41
C LYS A 63 -14.24 5.01 -8.58
N TYR A 64 -13.00 5.18 -8.15
CA TYR A 64 -12.63 6.32 -7.32
C TYR A 64 -11.80 7.35 -8.10
N PRO A 65 -12.43 8.33 -8.78
CA PRO A 65 -11.71 9.26 -9.66
C PRO A 65 -10.70 10.15 -8.92
N ASN A 66 -11.00 10.49 -7.67
CA ASN A 66 -10.20 11.38 -6.84
C ASN A 66 -9.30 10.64 -5.83
N LEU A 67 -9.23 9.31 -5.91
CA LEU A 67 -8.42 8.51 -4.99
C LEU A 67 -6.94 8.68 -5.30
N THR A 68 -6.23 9.25 -4.33
CA THR A 68 -4.80 9.55 -4.42
C THR A 68 -3.97 8.68 -3.48
N VAL A 69 -4.59 8.18 -2.41
CA VAL A 69 -3.92 7.39 -1.37
C VAL A 69 -4.67 6.09 -1.10
N ILE A 70 -3.95 4.97 -1.14
CA ILE A 70 -4.45 3.67 -0.65
C ILE A 70 -3.51 3.16 0.44
N VAL A 71 -4.08 2.75 1.56
CA VAL A 71 -3.42 2.05 2.65
C VAL A 71 -4.01 0.64 2.76
N LEU A 72 -3.16 -0.39 2.69
CA LEU A 72 -3.59 -1.78 2.74
C LEU A 72 -2.99 -2.48 3.95
N THR A 73 -3.83 -3.17 4.70
CA THR A 73 -3.42 -3.98 5.85
C THR A 73 -3.79 -5.44 5.62
N ASN A 74 -2.89 -6.36 5.97
CA ASN A 74 -3.14 -7.82 5.95
C ASN A 74 -3.61 -8.41 4.61
N PHE A 75 -3.27 -7.82 3.47
CA PHE A 75 -3.81 -8.18 2.15
C PHE A 75 -3.21 -9.47 1.55
N LEU A 76 -3.92 -10.07 0.59
CA LEU A 76 -3.42 -11.17 -0.24
C LEU A 76 -2.87 -10.63 -1.57
N PRO A 77 -1.61 -10.95 -1.92
CA PRO A 77 -0.96 -10.52 -3.16
C PRO A 77 -1.76 -10.67 -4.45
N ASP A 78 -2.29 -11.88 -4.69
CA ASP A 78 -2.88 -12.24 -5.98
C ASP A 78 -4.17 -11.45 -6.25
N ILE A 79 -4.98 -11.24 -5.21
CA ILE A 79 -6.22 -10.46 -5.29
C ILE A 79 -5.89 -8.98 -5.52
N LEU A 80 -4.84 -8.48 -4.85
CA LEU A 80 -4.50 -7.07 -4.92
C LEU A 80 -4.17 -6.59 -6.33
N LEU A 81 -3.40 -7.38 -7.07
CA LEU A 81 -2.93 -7.00 -8.41
C LEU A 81 -4.06 -6.82 -9.38
N GLN A 82 -4.99 -7.77 -9.37
CA GLN A 82 -6.14 -7.73 -10.26
C GLN A 82 -6.95 -6.46 -10.00
N ARG A 83 -7.14 -6.09 -8.73
CA ARG A 83 -7.95 -4.93 -8.34
C ARG A 83 -7.23 -3.59 -8.50
N LEU A 84 -5.95 -3.51 -8.14
CA LEU A 84 -5.18 -2.28 -8.31
C LEU A 84 -5.06 -1.88 -9.77
N ARG A 85 -4.99 -2.85 -10.70
CA ARG A 85 -4.94 -2.55 -12.15
C ARG A 85 -6.19 -1.82 -12.66
N ASP A 86 -7.35 -2.10 -12.08
CA ASP A 86 -8.59 -1.41 -12.46
C ASP A 86 -8.61 0.02 -11.89
N ILE A 87 -7.99 0.19 -10.72
CA ILE A 87 -7.83 1.47 -10.03
C ILE A 87 -6.71 2.30 -10.65
N THR A 88 -5.68 1.72 -11.30
CA THR A 88 -4.55 2.47 -11.87
C THR A 88 -4.92 3.40 -13.03
N SER A 89 -6.19 3.40 -13.46
CA SER A 89 -6.76 4.49 -14.27
C SER A 89 -6.96 5.80 -13.49
N SER A 90 -6.81 5.78 -12.17
CA SER A 90 -7.01 6.90 -11.24
C SER A 90 -5.72 7.67 -10.92
N ASN A 91 -5.89 8.82 -10.28
CA ASN A 91 -4.83 9.69 -9.77
C ASN A 91 -4.07 9.12 -8.55
N LEU A 92 -3.95 7.79 -8.46
CA LEU A 92 -3.29 7.11 -7.35
C LEU A 92 -1.79 7.44 -7.36
N HIS A 93 -1.33 8.17 -6.36
CA HIS A 93 0.08 8.57 -6.26
C HIS A 93 0.79 7.98 -5.04
N THR A 94 0.04 7.59 -4.01
CA THR A 94 0.59 7.04 -2.78
C THR A 94 -0.02 5.67 -2.48
N LEU A 95 0.85 4.69 -2.29
CA LEU A 95 0.48 3.36 -1.83
C LEU A 95 1.24 3.03 -0.55
N LEU A 96 0.52 2.73 0.52
CA LEU A 96 1.07 2.21 1.76
C LEU A 96 0.59 0.79 1.96
N ILE A 97 1.51 -0.13 2.23
CA ILE A 97 1.19 -1.53 2.47
C ILE A 97 1.82 -2.01 3.77
N ASN A 98 1.05 -2.77 4.54
CA ASN A 98 1.56 -3.56 5.65
C ASN A 98 1.59 -5.03 5.22
N VAL A 99 2.79 -5.60 5.11
CA VAL A 99 3.04 -6.98 4.67
C VAL A 99 3.62 -7.82 5.79
N VAL A 100 3.38 -9.14 5.75
CA VAL A 100 3.98 -10.06 6.72
C VAL A 100 5.44 -10.29 6.40
N THR A 101 5.77 -10.57 5.14
CA THR A 101 7.15 -10.75 4.68
C THR A 101 7.51 -9.74 3.60
N PHE A 102 8.81 -9.48 3.45
CA PHE A 102 9.31 -8.57 2.41
C PHE A 102 9.10 -9.12 0.99
N ASP A 103 9.19 -10.44 0.80
CA ASP A 103 8.95 -11.05 -0.52
C ASP A 103 7.51 -10.80 -1.01
N ASP A 104 6.56 -10.67 -0.08
CA ASP A 104 5.16 -10.34 -0.37
C ASP A 104 4.96 -8.91 -0.91
N CYS A 105 5.98 -8.04 -0.92
CA CYS A 105 5.89 -6.73 -1.56
C CYS A 105 6.73 -6.61 -2.84
N LEU A 106 7.68 -7.52 -3.08
CA LEU A 106 8.59 -7.42 -4.23
C LEU A 106 7.84 -7.41 -5.57
N TRP A 107 6.77 -8.17 -5.69
CA TRP A 107 5.97 -8.23 -6.90
C TRP A 107 5.15 -6.94 -7.17
N LEU A 108 4.95 -6.08 -6.16
CA LEU A 108 4.34 -4.75 -6.34
C LEU A 108 5.29 -3.78 -7.03
N LEU A 109 6.58 -3.97 -6.78
CA LEU A 109 7.66 -3.17 -7.37
C LEU A 109 7.95 -3.56 -8.83
N ASP A 110 7.25 -4.55 -9.39
CA ASP A 110 7.51 -5.06 -10.75
C ASP A 110 7.08 -4.11 -11.89
N GLY A 111 6.94 -2.81 -11.61
CA GLY A 111 6.61 -1.79 -12.61
C GLY A 111 5.16 -1.83 -13.13
N ARG A 112 4.26 -2.54 -12.44
CA ARG A 112 2.82 -2.54 -12.75
C ARG A 112 2.11 -1.27 -12.26
N LEU A 113 2.69 -0.59 -11.28
CA LEU A 113 2.16 0.62 -10.65
C LEU A 113 3.00 1.86 -11.01
N LYS A 114 3.21 2.09 -12.32
CA LYS A 114 4.14 3.13 -12.83
C LYS A 114 3.76 4.55 -12.44
N GLN A 115 2.50 4.80 -12.08
CA GLN A 115 1.98 6.11 -11.73
C GLN A 115 2.24 6.50 -10.26
N LEU A 116 2.68 5.55 -9.42
CA LEU A 116 3.01 5.83 -8.02
C LEU A 116 4.21 6.77 -7.92
N ARG A 117 4.05 7.78 -7.06
CA ARG A 117 5.12 8.69 -6.66
C ARG A 117 5.67 8.35 -5.28
N SER A 118 4.84 7.81 -4.40
CA SER A 118 5.24 7.36 -3.08
C SER A 118 4.80 5.93 -2.83
N PHE A 119 5.74 5.10 -2.39
CA PHE A 119 5.48 3.73 -1.99
C PHE A 119 6.09 3.47 -0.62
N THR A 120 5.24 3.10 0.33
CA THR A 120 5.65 2.78 1.70
C THR A 120 5.30 1.34 2.00
N VAL A 121 6.31 0.56 2.42
CA VAL A 121 6.14 -0.82 2.86
C VAL A 121 6.48 -0.91 4.33
N ARG A 122 5.58 -1.47 5.12
CA ARG A 122 5.84 -1.87 6.50
C ARG A 122 5.80 -3.38 6.61
N VAL A 123 6.93 -3.98 6.98
CA VAL A 123 7.04 -5.42 7.19
C VAL A 123 6.78 -5.70 8.66
N LEU A 124 5.79 -6.55 8.94
CA LEU A 124 5.39 -6.90 10.31
C LEU A 124 6.27 -8.01 10.91
N LYS A 125 6.92 -8.83 10.08
CA LYS A 125 7.76 -9.94 10.53
C LYS A 125 8.99 -10.12 9.64
N ILE A 126 10.16 -9.72 10.13
CA ILE A 126 11.42 -10.03 9.46
C ILE A 126 11.83 -11.48 9.79
N ARG A 127 12.02 -12.32 8.77
CA ARG A 127 12.77 -13.58 8.92
C ARG A 127 14.25 -13.28 8.75
N ARG A 128 15.10 -13.73 9.69
CA ARG A 128 16.56 -13.71 9.51
C ARG A 128 16.93 -14.71 8.41
N SER A 129 17.20 -14.25 7.20
CA SER A 129 17.89 -15.06 6.19
C SER A 129 18.86 -14.23 5.36
N GLU A 130 19.81 -14.95 4.77
CA GLU A 130 21.21 -14.61 4.47
C GLU A 130 21.45 -13.38 3.58
N MET A 131 22.52 -12.64 3.90
CA MET A 131 22.89 -11.37 3.27
C MET A 131 24.07 -11.50 2.31
N ASN A 132 24.01 -10.80 1.18
CA ASN A 132 25.15 -10.53 0.30
C ASN A 132 25.23 -9.03 0.01
N ASN A 133 26.46 -8.51 -0.11
CA ASN A 133 26.76 -7.10 -0.32
C ASN A 133 26.89 -6.81 -1.83
N ASP A 134 26.15 -5.82 -2.34
CA ASP A 134 26.57 -4.96 -3.46
C ASP A 134 25.39 -4.12 -3.95
N SER A 135 25.43 -2.78 -3.79
CA SER A 135 24.51 -1.82 -4.44
C SER A 135 24.72 -0.35 -4.01
N GLN A 136 25.26 0.52 -4.88
CA GLN A 136 25.29 1.97 -4.58
C GLN A 136 25.07 2.93 -5.78
N LYS A 137 24.59 2.47 -6.95
CA LYS A 137 24.50 3.35 -8.14
C LYS A 137 23.09 3.67 -8.65
N ILE A 138 22.03 3.10 -8.07
CA ILE A 138 20.65 3.17 -8.61
C ILE A 138 19.73 4.04 -7.72
N LEU A 139 20.15 4.39 -6.50
CA LEU A 139 19.38 5.25 -5.58
C LEU A 139 19.33 6.73 -5.99
N SER A 140 20.10 7.16 -6.99
CA SER A 140 20.18 8.56 -7.42
C SER A 140 18.88 9.13 -8.00
N ASN A 141 17.92 8.27 -8.37
CA ASN A 141 16.65 8.69 -8.96
C ASN A 141 15.55 8.91 -7.89
N LEU A 142 15.74 8.40 -6.67
CA LEU A 142 14.80 8.63 -5.58
C LEU A 142 15.10 9.99 -4.97
N LYS A 143 14.09 10.85 -4.84
CA LYS A 143 14.21 12.08 -4.06
C LYS A 143 14.42 11.74 -2.59
N GLU A 144 13.77 10.67 -2.14
CA GLU A 144 13.84 10.18 -0.77
C GLU A 144 13.78 8.66 -0.73
N PHE A 145 14.85 8.04 -0.22
CA PHE A 145 14.88 6.63 0.15
C PHE A 145 15.06 6.56 1.66
N SER A 146 14.06 6.01 2.35
CA SER A 146 14.13 5.80 3.79
C SER A 146 14.06 4.31 4.07
N LEU A 147 15.15 3.76 4.58
CA LEU A 147 15.21 2.41 5.11
C LEU A 147 15.24 2.50 6.64
N THR A 148 14.08 2.45 7.27
CA THR A 148 13.98 2.31 8.72
C THR A 148 14.02 0.81 9.02
N SER A 149 15.22 0.27 9.15
CA SER A 149 15.45 -1.12 9.57
C SER A 149 15.78 -1.15 11.05
N CYS A 150 15.11 -2.01 11.81
CA CYS A 150 15.56 -2.32 13.17
C CYS A 150 16.74 -3.31 13.18
N PHE A 151 17.00 -4.03 12.06
CA PHE A 151 18.02 -5.07 11.95
C PHE A 151 18.53 -5.27 10.49
N TYR A 152 19.80 -4.90 10.25
CA TYR A 152 20.72 -5.26 9.14
C TYR A 152 20.28 -5.05 7.67
N THR A 153 21.15 -4.40 6.88
CA THR A 153 20.76 -3.59 5.70
C THR A 153 21.22 -4.03 4.30
N ASN A 154 21.99 -5.10 4.09
CA ASN A 154 22.70 -5.23 2.79
C ASN A 154 22.09 -6.19 1.75
N ALA A 155 21.20 -7.12 2.13
CA ALA A 155 20.68 -8.16 1.22
C ALA A 155 19.55 -7.68 0.29
N TYR A 156 18.80 -6.67 0.70
CA TYR A 156 17.58 -6.23 0.03
C TYR A 156 17.86 -5.46 -1.27
N ASP A 157 19.03 -4.85 -1.29
CA ASP A 157 19.57 -4.04 -2.37
C ASP A 157 19.58 -4.77 -3.73
N CYS A 158 20.08 -6.01 -3.80
CA CYS A 158 20.19 -6.72 -5.08
C CYS A 158 18.83 -7.08 -5.71
N ARG A 159 17.77 -7.24 -4.90
CA ARG A 159 16.42 -7.57 -5.38
C ARG A 159 15.59 -6.33 -5.70
N ILE A 160 15.71 -5.27 -4.91
CA ILE A 160 14.90 -4.05 -5.07
C ILE A 160 15.35 -3.25 -6.30
N LEU A 161 16.66 -3.13 -6.54
CA LEU A 161 17.16 -2.20 -7.55
C LEU A 161 16.68 -2.49 -8.98
N PRO A 162 16.66 -3.74 -9.48
CA PRO A 162 16.09 -4.04 -10.79
C PRO A 162 14.61 -3.67 -10.90
N LEU A 163 13.87 -3.75 -9.80
CA LEU A 163 12.44 -3.47 -9.73
C LEU A 163 12.18 -1.96 -9.74
N LEU A 164 12.97 -1.17 -9.01
CA LEU A 164 12.84 0.30 -9.01
C LEU A 164 13.06 0.93 -10.38
N ARG A 165 13.94 0.35 -11.21
CA ARG A 165 14.12 0.79 -12.61
C ARG A 165 12.83 0.71 -13.43
N ARG A 166 11.88 -0.14 -13.03
CA ARG A 166 10.58 -0.30 -13.69
C ARG A 166 9.52 0.70 -13.19
N MET A 167 9.83 1.52 -12.19
CA MET A 167 8.95 2.53 -11.60
C MET A 167 9.52 3.96 -11.78
N PRO A 168 9.51 4.51 -13.01
CA PRO A 168 10.23 5.74 -13.33
C PRO A 168 9.71 7.00 -12.63
N ASN A 169 8.45 6.98 -12.15
CA ASN A 169 7.84 8.11 -11.45
C ASN A 169 7.93 8.02 -9.93
N LEU A 170 8.52 6.94 -9.40
CA LEU A 170 8.63 6.76 -7.96
C LEU A 170 9.66 7.75 -7.40
N GLU A 171 9.18 8.69 -6.59
CA GLU A 171 10.01 9.73 -5.97
C GLU A 171 10.43 9.33 -4.56
N THR A 172 9.53 8.68 -3.83
CA THR A 172 9.71 8.28 -2.43
C THR A 172 9.50 6.78 -2.28
N LEU A 173 10.50 6.10 -1.72
CA LEU A 173 10.38 4.72 -1.26
C LEU A 173 10.72 4.67 0.23
N THR A 174 9.77 4.23 1.04
CA THR A 174 10.00 4.00 2.48
C THR A 174 9.82 2.52 2.77
N LEU A 175 10.87 1.88 3.30
CA LEU A 175 10.86 0.50 3.74
C LEU A 175 11.05 0.48 5.26
N CYS A 176 9.98 0.16 5.97
CA CYS A 176 10.01 -0.12 7.40
C CYS A 176 10.18 -1.63 7.58
N LEU A 177 11.42 -2.06 7.83
CA LEU A 177 11.80 -3.46 8.02
C LEU A 177 11.85 -3.79 9.52
#